data_AF-T0XW49-F1
#
_entry.id   AF-T0XW49-F1
#
_cell.length_a   1.000
_cell.length_b   1.000
_cell.length_c   1.000
_cell.angle_alpha   90.00
_cell.angle_beta   90.00
_cell.angle_gamma   90.00
#
_symmetry.space_group_name_H-M   'P 1'
#
loop_
_entity.id
_entity.type
_entity.pdbx_description
1 polymer ?
#
loop_
_entity_poly.entity_id
_entity_poly.type
_entity_poly.pdbx_seq_one_letter_code
_entity_poly.pdbx_strand_id
1 'polypeptide(L)' 'PYADLEGIREGGMAAEAFRRAIQRDTAEAERQVIAAQLKRYCTLDTQAMRTVRDTLTGTARPVTRHPGGQRRRT' A
#
# COMPACT_ATOMS: atom_id res chain seq x y z
N PRO A 1 0.77 7.01 0.00
CA PRO A 1 0.67 6.41 1.36
C PRO A 1 -0.70 5.76 1.58
N TYR A 2 -0.94 5.04 2.69
CA TYR A 2 -2.28 4.48 2.98
C TYR A 2 -3.38 5.55 3.01
N ALA A 3 -3.05 6.77 3.45
CA ALA A 3 -3.96 7.91 3.46
C ALA A 3 -4.44 8.34 2.05
N ASP A 4 -3.71 8.00 0.99
CA ASP A 4 -4.07 8.34 -0.39
C ASP A 4 -4.87 7.23 -1.09
N LEU A 5 -5.12 6.10 -0.40
CA LEU A 5 -5.93 5.03 -0.96
C LEU A 5 -7.40 5.43 -0.94
N GLU A 6 -8.04 5.38 -2.11
CA GLU A 6 -9.48 5.48 -2.23
C GLU A 6 -10.14 4.15 -1.82
N GLY A 7 -11.02 4.20 -0.81
CA GLY A 7 -11.67 3.03 -0.24
C GLY A 7 -10.80 2.33 0.82
N ILE A 8 -10.35 1.12 0.53
CA ILE A 8 -9.64 0.24 1.46
C ILE A 8 -8.29 0.84 1.85
N ARG A 9 -8.12 1.21 3.12
CA ARG A 9 -6.91 1.85 3.65
C ARG A 9 -6.39 1.26 4.96
N GLU A 10 -7.16 0.38 5.58
CA GLU A 10 -6.79 -0.29 6.83
C GLU A 10 -7.22 -1.77 6.80
N GLY A 11 -6.58 -2.59 7.64
CA GLY A 11 -6.76 -4.04 7.63
C GLY A 11 -8.20 -4.49 7.90
N GLY A 12 -8.93 -3.78 8.78
CA GLY A 12 -10.35 -4.07 9.04
C GLY A 12 -11.21 -3.94 7.77
N MET A 13 -11.05 -2.84 7.04
CA MET A 13 -11.73 -2.61 5.76
C MET A 13 -11.34 -3.64 4.71
N ALA A 14 -10.06 -4.05 4.66
CA ALA A 14 -9.61 -5.08 3.72
C ALA A 14 -10.30 -6.42 3.98
N ALA A 15 -10.42 -6.83 5.24
CA ALA A 15 -11.10 -8.05 5.63
C ALA A 15 -12.61 -8.01 5.30
N GLU A 16 -13.27 -6.88 5.57
CA GLU A 16 -14.68 -6.66 5.23
C GLU A 16 -14.92 -6.69 3.73
N ALA A 17 -14.11 -5.96 2.96
CA ALA A 17 -14.21 -5.91 1.52
C ALA A 17 -13.98 -7.29 0.88
N PHE A 18 -13.00 -8.06 1.38
CA PHE A 18 -12.81 -9.44 0.92
C PHE A 18 -14.05 -10.30 1.19
N ARG A 19 -14.60 -10.25 2.41
CA ARG A 19 -15.84 -10.98 2.75
C ARG A 19 -17.00 -10.61 1.83
N ARG A 20 -17.14 -9.33 1.48
CA ARG A 20 -18.13 -8.84 0.53
C ARG A 20 -17.87 -9.38 -0.88
N ALA A 21 -16.64 -9.30 -1.37
CA ALA A 21 -16.29 -9.75 -2.72
C ALA A 21 -16.56 -11.24 -2.98
N ILE A 22 -16.49 -12.09 -1.96
CA ILE A 22 -16.74 -13.54 -2.08
C ILE A 22 -18.22 -13.93 -1.93
N GLN A 23 -19.11 -13.00 -1.57
CA GLN A 23 -20.54 -13.31 -1.53
C GLN A 23 -21.09 -13.56 -2.95
N ARG A 24 -22.07 -14.47 -3.03
CA ARG A 24 -22.69 -14.88 -4.31
C ARG A 24 -23.51 -13.77 -4.96
N ASP A 25 -24.10 -12.91 -4.15
CA ASP A 25 -24.98 -11.79 -4.55
C ASP A 25 -24.21 -10.52 -4.91
N THR A 26 -22.92 -10.43 -4.57
CA THR A 26 -22.08 -9.31 -4.98
C THR A 26 -22.02 -9.22 -6.50
N ALA A 27 -22.41 -8.05 -7.04
CA ALA A 27 -22.37 -7.80 -8.47
C ALA A 27 -20.93 -7.83 -9.00
N GLU A 28 -20.73 -8.29 -10.23
CA GLU A 28 -19.39 -8.42 -10.80
C GLU A 28 -18.65 -7.09 -10.91
N ALA A 29 -19.33 -6.02 -11.29
CA ALA A 29 -18.76 -4.67 -11.32
C ALA A 29 -18.23 -4.23 -9.95
N GLU A 30 -18.97 -4.54 -8.88
CA GLU A 30 -18.55 -4.22 -7.52
C GLU A 30 -17.34 -5.08 -7.09
N ARG A 31 -17.35 -6.37 -7.45
CA ARG A 31 -16.25 -7.30 -7.21
C ARG A 31 -14.94 -6.79 -7.82
N GLN A 32 -15.00 -6.22 -9.02
CA GLN A 32 -13.85 -5.64 -9.71
C GLN A 32 -13.31 -4.40 -9.00
N VAL A 33 -14.19 -3.52 -8.51
CA VAL A 33 -13.79 -2.35 -7.70
C VAL A 33 -13.09 -2.78 -6.42
N ILE A 34 -13.68 -3.73 -5.68
CA ILE A 34 -13.08 -4.26 -4.45
C ILE A 34 -11.73 -4.90 -4.75
N ALA A 35 -11.63 -5.72 -5.81
CA ALA A 35 -10.37 -6.36 -6.20
C ALA A 35 -9.27 -5.33 -6.52
N ALA A 36 -9.60 -4.25 -7.20
CA ALA A 36 -8.66 -3.18 -7.51
C ALA A 36 -8.20 -2.43 -6.23
N GLN A 37 -9.11 -2.17 -5.30
CA GLN A 37 -8.78 -1.55 -4.01
C GLN A 37 -7.90 -2.47 -3.14
N LEU A 38 -8.25 -3.75 -3.02
CA LEU A 38 -7.48 -4.74 -2.26
C LEU A 38 -6.06 -4.89 -2.82
N LYS A 39 -5.90 -4.95 -4.14
CA LYS A 39 -4.56 -5.04 -4.77
C LYS A 39 -3.67 -3.85 -4.42
N ARG A 40 -4.23 -2.62 -4.43
CA ARG A 40 -3.48 -1.41 -4.06
C ARG A 40 -3.07 -1.45 -2.59
N TYR A 41 -3.99 -1.81 -1.70
CA TYR A 41 -3.73 -1.98 -0.28
C TYR A 41 -2.64 -3.04 -0.02
N CYS A 42 -2.79 -4.27 -0.53
CA CYS A 42 -1.82 -5.35 -0.34
C CYS A 42 -0.44 -5.05 -0.92
N THR A 43 -0.37 -4.22 -1.97
CA THR A 43 0.90 -3.74 -2.52
C THR A 43 1.64 -2.86 -1.51
N LEU A 44 0.93 -1.96 -0.83
CA LEU A 44 1.53 -1.15 0.24
C LEU A 44 1.97 -2.02 1.42
N ASP A 45 1.16 -3.00 1.85
CA ASP A 45 1.56 -3.94 2.92
C ASP A 45 2.86 -4.68 2.58
N THR A 46 2.99 -5.14 1.33
CA THR A 46 4.21 -5.79 0.86
C THR A 46 5.41 -4.84 0.91
N GLN A 47 5.24 -3.56 0.51
CA GLN A 47 6.29 -2.55 0.57
C GLN A 47 6.68 -2.22 2.01
N ALA A 48 5.70 -2.12 2.91
CA ALA A 48 5.92 -1.90 4.33
C ALA A 48 6.73 -3.05 4.93
N MET A 49 6.37 -4.30 4.61
CA MET A 49 7.12 -5.49 5.08
C MET A 49 8.53 -5.56 4.53
N ARG A 50 8.75 -5.16 3.27
CA ARG A 50 10.12 -5.02 2.72
C ARG A 50 10.92 -3.97 3.47
N THR A 51 10.30 -2.83 3.81
CA THR A 51 10.93 -1.76 4.58
C THR A 51 11.31 -2.25 5.98
N VAL A 52 10.40 -2.96 6.67
CA VAL A 52 10.67 -3.57 7.97
C VAL A 52 11.83 -4.55 7.87
N ARG A 53 11.78 -5.50 6.93
CA ARG A 53 12.88 -6.45 6.70
C ARG A 53 14.19 -5.71 6.50
N ASP A 54 14.25 -4.78 5.55
CA ASP A 54 15.48 -4.09 5.19
C ASP A 54 16.07 -3.29 6.34
N THR A 55 15.20 -2.74 7.19
CA THR A 55 15.61 -2.04 8.42
C THR A 55 16.20 -3.02 9.42
N LEU A 56 15.54 -4.16 9.65
CA LEU A 56 15.98 -5.17 10.62
C LEU A 56 17.24 -5.92 10.18
N THR A 57 17.45 -6.10 8.87
CA THR A 57 18.62 -6.78 8.31
C THR A 57 19.76 -5.83 7.94
N GLY A 58 19.60 -4.51 8.14
CA GLY A 58 20.59 -3.51 7.76
C GLY A 58 20.81 -3.37 6.25
N THR A 59 19.89 -3.87 5.42
CA THR A 59 19.94 -3.76 3.94
C THR A 59 19.18 -2.54 3.42
N ALA A 60 18.60 -1.74 4.33
CA ALA A 60 17.97 -0.46 3.98
C ALA A 60 18.98 0.46 3.31
N ARG A 61 18.64 0.97 2.11
CA ARG A 61 19.53 1.88 1.40
C ARG A 61 19.70 3.15 2.25
N PRO A 62 20.94 3.56 2.59
CA PRO A 62 21.14 4.76 3.39
C PRO A 62 20.55 5.96 2.65
N VAL A 63 19.64 6.67 3.31
CA VAL A 63 19.17 7.97 2.83
C VAL A 63 20.33 8.93 3.04
N THR A 64 21.10 9.17 1.99
CA THR A 64 22.13 10.22 1.99
C THR A 64 21.42 11.57 2.05
N ARG A 65 21.21 12.10 3.27
CA ARG A 65 20.88 13.51 3.44
C ARG A 65 22.15 14.29 3.17
N HIS A 66 22.23 14.96 2.02
CA HIS A 66 23.23 16.00 1.84
C HIS A 66 22.93 17.15 2.82
N PRO A 67 23.90 17.55 3.66
CA PRO A 67 23.75 18.73 4.49
C PRO A 67 23.92 19.95 3.58
N GLY A 68 22.83 20.70 3.38
CA GLY A 68 22.83 21.92 2.57
C GLY A 68 22.01 21.77 1.31
N GLY A 69 20.77 22.25 1.36
CA GLY A 69 20.02 22.52 0.15
C GLY A 69 20.66 23.67 -0.62
N GLN A 70 20.92 23.48 -1.91
CA GLN A 70 20.22 24.22 -2.96
C GLN A 70 20.39 23.51 -4.29
N ARG A 71 19.27 23.16 -4.93
CA ARG A 71 19.27 22.75 -6.33
C ARG A 71 19.63 23.99 -7.16
N ARG A 72 20.81 24.00 -7.78
CA ARG A 72 21.03 24.78 -9.00
C ARG A 72 21.34 23.81 -10.12
N ARG A 73 20.46 23.80 -11.11
CA ARG A 73 20.74 23.28 -12.45
C ARG A 73 21.47 24.39 -13.21
N THR A 74 22.65 24.08 -13.71
CA THR A 74 23.26 24.68 -14.90
C THR A 74 24.00 23.57 -15.60
#